data_AF-A0A524EG33-F1
#
_entry.id   AF-A0A524EG33-F1
#
_cell.length_a   1.000
_cell.length_b   1.000
_cell.length_c   1.000
_cell.angle_alpha   90.00
_cell.angle_beta   90.00
_cell.angle_gamma   90.00
#
_symmetry.space_group_name_H-M   'P 1'
#
loop_
_entity.id
_entity.type
_entity.pdbx_description
1 polymer ?
#
loop_
_entity_poly.entity_id
_entity_poly.type
_entity_poly.pdbx_seq_one_letter_code
_entity_poly.pdbx_strand_id
1 'polypeptide(L)'
;GAIGYIGSLRVTWYMPGDLDLEIMNRANAKLFWEEFFQNKKFQPGKALYDSKVSYIKSDYFQNERVDAENYDEPERKNLLTYCLLGDPEVDIYTDKPVNASNPFGHNIYEGQLIKTTIKDINGKAIPYARVHLNTSDGKYRTVYANIHGEVNFRLPAQANENYSVIITGHNLKPSYFNFKALPDNTKPNFMDDKYTPKEPTVSDNICFEIEVQDTQSGIENVYLLQSTDKDFKDYTYDKLSHRYGDEENYYECTIHKLEPGKYYFLVIARDWADNKKILEDESFEIIIPVPFMDYVLIISSLLILAMAGISIFIVYQGKKKYFHTLNRLELSGK
;
A
#
# COMPACT_ATOMS: atom_id res chain seq x y z
N GLY A 1 20.64 -2.52 -43.31
CA GLY A 1 20.40 -3.64 -42.37
C GLY A 1 19.08 -3.44 -41.65
N ALA A 2 18.63 -4.44 -40.89
CA ALA A 2 17.44 -4.32 -40.04
C ALA A 2 17.85 -4.09 -38.57
N ILE A 3 17.02 -3.39 -37.79
CA ILE A 3 17.23 -3.15 -36.34
C ILE A 3 16.67 -4.28 -35.47
N GLY A 4 15.81 -5.12 -36.06
CA GLY A 4 15.25 -6.32 -35.45
C GLY A 4 14.77 -7.26 -36.55
N TYR A 5 14.82 -8.56 -36.29
CA TYR A 5 14.38 -9.60 -37.21
C TYR A 5 13.63 -10.67 -36.45
N ILE A 6 12.37 -10.92 -36.83
CA ILE A 6 11.59 -12.05 -36.34
C ILE A 6 11.61 -13.12 -37.41
N GLY A 7 12.08 -14.31 -37.04
CA GLY A 7 12.15 -15.43 -37.97
C GLY A 7 12.17 -16.76 -37.24
N SER A 8 12.01 -17.84 -38.01
CA SER A 8 12.00 -19.19 -37.47
C SER A 8 13.41 -19.78 -37.41
N LEU A 9 13.77 -20.38 -36.28
CA LEU A 9 14.99 -21.18 -36.14
C LEU A 9 14.94 -22.53 -36.87
N ARG A 10 13.73 -22.99 -37.21
CA ARG A 10 13.45 -24.26 -37.87
C ARG A 10 12.42 -24.04 -38.98
N VAL A 11 12.16 -25.11 -39.73
CA VAL A 11 11.06 -25.12 -40.70
C VAL A 11 9.73 -24.82 -39.99
N THR A 12 8.92 -23.99 -40.63
CA THR A 12 7.56 -23.64 -40.22
C THR A 12 6.57 -24.26 -41.19
N TRP A 13 5.42 -24.69 -40.69
CA TRP A 13 4.35 -25.29 -41.49
C TRP A 13 3.19 -24.32 -41.69
N TYR A 14 2.44 -24.52 -42.77
CA TYR A 14 1.15 -23.89 -43.00
C TYR A 14 0.16 -24.95 -43.48
N MET A 15 -1.13 -24.74 -43.24
CA MET A 15 -2.18 -25.63 -43.72
C MET A 15 -2.77 -25.10 -45.04
N PRO A 16 -2.75 -25.87 -46.13
CA PRO A 16 -3.50 -25.52 -47.33
C PRO A 16 -5.01 -25.46 -47.02
N GLY A 17 -5.69 -24.41 -47.48
CA GLY A 17 -7.13 -24.22 -47.24
C GLY A 17 -7.49 -23.43 -45.98
N ASP A 18 -6.50 -22.99 -45.19
CA ASP A 18 -6.70 -22.02 -44.09
C ASP A 18 -6.98 -20.62 -44.66
N LEU A 19 -8.25 -20.35 -44.96
CA LEU A 19 -8.71 -19.09 -45.56
C LEU A 19 -8.75 -17.94 -44.54
N ASP A 20 -9.06 -18.25 -43.28
CA ASP A 20 -9.20 -17.27 -42.20
C ASP A 20 -7.86 -16.92 -41.52
N LEU A 21 -6.77 -17.57 -41.97
CA LEU A 21 -5.39 -17.38 -41.50
C LEU A 21 -5.26 -17.69 -40.01
N GLU A 22 -5.90 -18.76 -39.54
CA GLU A 22 -6.02 -19.11 -38.12
C GLU A 22 -5.15 -20.30 -37.73
N ILE A 23 -4.44 -20.90 -38.70
CA ILE A 23 -3.67 -22.12 -38.49
C ILE A 23 -2.16 -21.87 -38.66
N MET A 24 -1.39 -22.35 -37.68
CA MET A 24 0.07 -22.43 -37.72
C MET A 24 0.77 -21.10 -38.07
N ASN A 25 1.64 -21.09 -39.08
CA ASN A 25 2.41 -19.93 -39.47
C ASN A 25 1.52 -18.74 -39.87
N ARG A 26 0.39 -19.00 -40.53
CA ARG A 26 -0.54 -17.94 -40.96
C ARG A 26 -1.17 -17.23 -39.76
N ALA A 27 -1.60 -18.01 -38.76
CA ALA A 27 -2.10 -17.50 -37.49
C ALA A 27 -1.06 -16.67 -36.74
N ASN A 28 0.16 -17.19 -36.59
CA ASN A 28 1.24 -16.49 -35.90
C ASN A 28 1.52 -15.13 -36.56
N ALA A 29 1.48 -15.05 -37.89
CA ALA A 29 1.64 -13.79 -38.61
C ALA A 29 0.44 -12.85 -38.43
N LYS A 30 -0.79 -13.34 -38.60
CA LYS A 30 -2.04 -12.58 -38.39
C LYS A 30 -2.06 -11.96 -36.99
N LEU A 31 -1.87 -12.79 -35.97
CA LEU A 31 -1.90 -12.40 -34.57
C LEU A 31 -0.74 -11.47 -34.20
N PHE A 32 0.46 -11.67 -34.76
CA PHE A 32 1.55 -10.72 -34.55
C PHE A 32 1.17 -9.30 -35.01
N TRP A 33 0.62 -9.18 -36.22
CA TRP A 33 0.22 -7.89 -36.76
C TRP A 33 -1.00 -7.30 -36.05
N GLU A 34 -1.92 -8.14 -35.58
CA GLU A 34 -3.02 -7.74 -34.72
C GLU A 34 -2.50 -7.15 -33.40
N GLU A 35 -1.61 -7.87 -32.71
CA GLU A 35 -1.00 -7.39 -31.47
C GLU A 35 -0.22 -6.09 -31.67
N PHE A 36 0.54 -6.01 -32.76
CA PHE A 36 1.41 -4.87 -33.05
C PHE A 36 0.61 -3.62 -33.45
N PHE A 37 -0.31 -3.72 -34.41
CA PHE A 37 -1.03 -2.56 -34.96
C PHE A 37 -2.38 -2.29 -34.30
N GLN A 38 -3.16 -3.33 -34.00
CA GLN A 38 -4.51 -3.15 -33.44
C GLN A 38 -4.45 -2.98 -31.92
N ASN A 39 -3.70 -3.86 -31.24
CA ASN A 39 -3.49 -3.78 -29.79
C ASN A 39 -2.35 -2.83 -29.38
N LYS A 40 -1.74 -2.14 -30.36
CA LYS A 40 -0.76 -1.06 -30.17
C LYS A 40 0.49 -1.49 -29.38
N LYS A 41 0.93 -2.73 -29.55
CA LYS A 41 2.14 -3.28 -28.92
C LYS A 41 3.34 -3.06 -29.84
N PHE A 42 3.84 -1.83 -29.89
CA PHE A 42 4.87 -1.45 -30.87
C PHE A 42 6.30 -1.92 -30.55
N GLN A 43 6.46 -2.72 -29.49
CA GLN A 43 7.70 -3.40 -29.16
C GLN A 43 7.68 -4.82 -29.76
N PRO A 44 8.62 -5.18 -30.64
CA PRO A 44 8.56 -6.43 -31.40
C PRO A 44 8.66 -7.65 -30.48
N GLY A 45 9.40 -7.57 -29.37
CA GLY A 45 9.49 -8.65 -28.40
C GLY A 45 8.16 -8.90 -27.69
N LYS A 46 7.49 -7.83 -27.27
CA LYS A 46 6.17 -7.91 -26.63
C LYS A 46 5.09 -8.40 -27.58
N ALA A 47 5.04 -7.84 -28.80
CA ALA A 47 4.10 -8.28 -29.82
C ALA A 47 4.28 -9.76 -30.17
N LEU A 48 5.53 -10.22 -30.31
CA LEU A 48 5.83 -11.63 -30.59
C LEU A 48 5.43 -12.56 -29.43
N TYR A 49 5.66 -12.15 -28.18
CA TYR A 49 5.24 -12.94 -27.03
C TYR A 49 3.71 -13.01 -26.95
N ASP A 50 3.04 -11.87 -27.03
CA ASP A 50 1.59 -11.79 -26.88
C ASP A 50 0.87 -12.47 -28.05
N SER A 51 1.41 -12.43 -29.27
CA SER A 51 0.81 -13.14 -30.40
C SER A 51 0.81 -14.65 -30.21
N LYS A 52 1.85 -15.20 -29.56
CA LYS A 52 1.92 -16.61 -29.18
C LYS A 52 0.88 -16.95 -28.11
N VAL A 53 0.68 -16.05 -27.14
CA VAL A 53 -0.36 -16.21 -26.12
C VAL A 53 -1.75 -16.18 -26.75
N SER A 54 -2.01 -15.22 -27.64
CA SER A 54 -3.27 -15.09 -28.37
C SER A 54 -3.52 -16.31 -29.24
N TYR A 55 -2.48 -16.89 -29.85
CA TYR A 55 -2.59 -18.11 -30.64
C TYR A 55 -3.04 -19.30 -29.79
N ILE A 56 -2.38 -19.54 -28.65
CA ILE A 56 -2.75 -20.62 -27.72
C ILE A 56 -4.19 -20.43 -27.21
N LYS A 57 -4.66 -19.20 -27.06
CA LYS A 57 -6.01 -18.88 -26.57
C LYS A 57 -7.08 -18.82 -27.67
N SER A 58 -6.72 -18.95 -28.94
CA SER A 58 -7.65 -18.87 -30.06
C SER A 58 -8.66 -20.02 -30.06
N ASP A 59 -9.84 -19.79 -30.62
CA ASP A 59 -10.87 -20.82 -30.77
C ASP A 59 -10.36 -22.01 -31.59
N TYR A 60 -9.56 -21.75 -32.62
CA TYR A 60 -8.85 -22.79 -33.37
C TYR A 60 -8.05 -23.72 -32.45
N PHE A 61 -7.15 -23.13 -31.64
CA PHE A 61 -6.23 -23.91 -30.81
C PHE A 61 -6.96 -24.65 -29.67
N GLN A 62 -8.04 -24.07 -29.14
CA GLN A 62 -8.79 -24.62 -28.00
C GLN A 62 -9.87 -25.63 -28.41
N ASN A 63 -10.58 -25.39 -29.51
CA ASN A 63 -11.84 -26.08 -29.81
C ASN A 63 -11.86 -26.77 -31.18
N GLU A 64 -11.26 -26.16 -32.21
CA GLU A 64 -11.35 -26.66 -33.60
C GLU A 64 -10.18 -27.55 -34.02
N ARG A 65 -9.29 -27.83 -33.07
CA ARG A 65 -8.14 -28.71 -33.22
C ARG A 65 -8.58 -30.18 -33.28
N VAL A 66 -9.33 -30.53 -34.30
CA VAL A 66 -9.79 -31.90 -34.57
C VAL A 66 -8.58 -32.73 -35.04
N ASP A 67 -8.33 -33.86 -34.38
CA ASP A 67 -7.14 -34.75 -34.51
C ASP A 67 -5.83 -34.23 -33.91
N ALA A 68 -5.85 -33.93 -32.60
CA ALA A 68 -4.69 -33.48 -31.81
C ALA A 68 -3.40 -34.32 -32.01
N GLU A 69 -3.51 -35.64 -32.20
CA GLU A 69 -2.35 -36.54 -32.25
C GLU A 69 -1.42 -36.31 -33.46
N ASN A 70 -1.93 -35.84 -34.61
CA ASN A 70 -1.11 -35.62 -35.81
C ASN A 70 -0.61 -34.17 -35.97
N TYR A 71 -1.22 -33.23 -35.24
CA TYR A 71 -0.91 -31.80 -35.35
C TYR A 71 -0.19 -31.22 -34.13
N ASP A 72 0.04 -32.00 -33.06
CA ASP A 72 0.85 -31.61 -31.89
C ASP A 72 2.25 -31.13 -32.25
N GLU A 73 2.96 -31.88 -33.07
CA GLU A 73 4.36 -31.57 -33.35
C GLU A 73 4.54 -30.37 -34.31
N PRO A 74 3.77 -30.22 -35.41
CA PRO A 74 3.81 -29.01 -36.25
C PRO A 74 3.43 -27.74 -35.47
N GLU A 75 2.39 -27.81 -34.64
CA GLU A 75 1.90 -26.66 -33.85
C GLU A 75 2.92 -26.22 -32.80
N ARG A 76 3.38 -27.15 -31.99
CA ARG A 76 4.41 -26.91 -30.98
C ARG A 76 5.66 -26.31 -31.60
N LYS A 77 6.09 -26.81 -32.76
CA LYS A 77 7.27 -26.26 -33.44
C LYS A 77 7.02 -24.86 -33.99
N ASN A 78 5.88 -24.58 -34.63
CA ASN A 78 5.56 -23.24 -35.13
C ASN A 78 5.54 -22.21 -33.99
N LEU A 79 4.91 -22.54 -32.87
CA LEU A 79 4.84 -21.68 -31.68
C LEU A 79 6.23 -21.35 -31.10
N LEU A 80 7.08 -22.37 -30.99
CA LEU A 80 8.38 -22.26 -30.32
C LEU A 80 9.52 -21.80 -31.23
N THR A 81 9.39 -21.93 -32.55
CA THR A 81 10.51 -21.68 -33.45
C THR A 81 10.73 -20.20 -33.77
N TYR A 82 9.71 -19.35 -33.64
CA TYR A 82 9.83 -17.92 -33.93
C TYR A 82 10.59 -17.21 -32.82
N CYS A 83 11.71 -16.59 -33.18
CA CYS A 83 12.57 -15.83 -32.29
C CYS A 83 12.78 -14.43 -32.84
N LEU A 84 12.93 -13.47 -31.93
CA LEU A 84 13.39 -12.12 -32.24
C LEU A 84 14.91 -12.07 -32.11
N LEU A 85 15.59 -11.64 -33.16
CA LEU A 85 16.98 -11.21 -33.17
C LEU A 85 17.00 -9.68 -33.20
N GLY A 86 17.35 -9.05 -32.07
CA GLY A 86 17.33 -7.59 -31.91
C GLY A 86 16.95 -7.21 -30.47
N ASP A 87 16.77 -5.92 -30.23
CA ASP A 87 16.28 -5.42 -28.95
C ASP A 87 14.76 -5.67 -28.82
N PRO A 88 14.29 -6.46 -27.84
CA PRO A 88 12.87 -6.73 -27.65
C PRO A 88 12.06 -5.51 -27.18
N GLU A 89 12.71 -4.51 -26.59
CA GLU A 89 12.07 -3.35 -25.96
C GLU A 89 12.12 -2.07 -26.82
N VAL A 90 12.69 -2.15 -28.02
CA VAL A 90 12.74 -1.03 -28.95
C VAL A 90 11.33 -0.68 -29.41
N ASP A 91 10.95 0.59 -29.26
CA ASP A 91 9.70 1.10 -29.83
C ASP A 91 9.89 1.33 -31.32
N ILE A 92 9.13 0.61 -32.13
CA ILE A 92 9.14 0.81 -33.58
C ILE A 92 8.29 2.03 -33.92
N TYR A 93 8.83 2.91 -34.75
CA TYR A 93 8.08 4.05 -35.27
C TYR A 93 7.10 3.60 -36.35
N THR A 94 5.83 3.94 -36.18
CA THR A 94 4.76 3.75 -37.17
C THR A 94 4.33 5.07 -37.81
N ASP A 95 4.81 6.19 -37.27
CA ASP A 95 4.61 7.55 -37.80
C ASP A 95 5.90 8.38 -37.61
N LYS A 96 5.92 9.62 -38.11
CA LYS A 96 7.02 10.55 -37.93
C LYS A 96 7.19 10.87 -36.44
N PRO A 97 8.34 10.54 -35.82
CA PRO A 97 8.49 10.68 -34.38
C PRO A 97 8.62 12.16 -33.98
N VAL A 98 8.05 12.49 -32.82
CA VAL A 98 8.03 13.84 -32.22
C VAL A 98 8.78 13.87 -30.89
N ASN A 99 9.11 15.06 -30.38
CA ASN A 99 9.73 15.19 -29.07
C ASN A 99 8.66 15.17 -27.98
N ALA A 100 9.05 14.78 -26.76
CA ALA A 100 8.25 15.00 -25.57
C ALA A 100 8.33 16.46 -25.11
N SER A 101 7.27 16.97 -24.49
CA SER A 101 7.31 18.22 -23.72
C SER A 101 7.98 18.00 -22.36
N ASN A 102 8.68 18.99 -21.81
CA ASN A 102 9.30 18.89 -20.49
C ASN A 102 8.23 18.87 -19.37
N PRO A 103 8.05 17.75 -18.62
CA PRO A 103 7.10 17.72 -17.51
C PRO A 103 7.70 18.22 -16.19
N PHE A 104 9.01 18.51 -16.14
CA PHE A 104 9.78 18.84 -14.92
C PHE A 104 10.11 20.34 -14.83
N GLY A 105 9.20 21.21 -15.28
CA GLY A 105 9.41 22.67 -15.30
C GLY A 105 9.14 23.40 -13.98
N HIS A 106 8.64 22.70 -12.97
CA HIS A 106 8.31 23.26 -11.65
C HIS A 106 9.40 22.92 -10.62
N ASN A 107 9.34 23.55 -9.45
CA ASN A 107 10.20 23.19 -8.33
C ASN A 107 9.88 21.78 -7.85
N ILE A 108 10.89 20.92 -7.83
CA ILE A 108 10.80 19.54 -7.37
C ILE A 108 11.63 19.38 -6.11
N TYR A 109 11.04 18.86 -5.05
CA TYR A 109 11.69 18.68 -3.75
C TYR A 109 12.14 17.23 -3.56
N GLU A 110 13.13 17.02 -2.69
CA GLU A 110 13.50 15.67 -2.26
C GLU A 110 12.31 14.95 -1.60
N GLY A 111 12.25 13.63 -1.69
CA GLY A 111 11.14 12.86 -1.11
C GLY A 111 9.77 13.03 -1.81
N GLN A 112 9.59 14.03 -2.68
CA GLN A 112 8.32 14.35 -3.33
C GLN A 112 7.80 13.21 -4.21
N LEU A 113 6.47 13.00 -4.17
CA LEU A 113 5.75 12.18 -5.14
C LEU A 113 5.45 13.00 -6.40
N ILE A 114 6.17 12.71 -7.49
CA ILE A 114 5.92 13.33 -8.79
C ILE A 114 4.76 12.59 -9.45
N LYS A 115 3.64 13.30 -9.64
CA LYS A 115 2.48 12.88 -10.43
C LYS A 115 2.42 13.75 -11.69
N THR A 116 2.69 13.19 -12.86
CA THR A 116 2.69 13.96 -14.12
C THR A 116 2.22 13.14 -15.31
N THR A 117 1.87 13.80 -16.41
CA THR A 117 1.47 13.16 -17.67
C THR A 117 2.51 13.45 -18.73
N ILE A 118 3.03 12.40 -19.35
CA ILE A 118 3.97 12.51 -20.47
C ILE A 118 3.20 12.87 -21.73
N LYS A 119 3.56 14.01 -22.31
CA LYS A 119 2.93 14.57 -23.51
C LYS A 119 3.97 14.82 -24.59
N ASP A 120 3.55 14.79 -25.85
CA ASP A 120 4.34 15.32 -26.94
C ASP A 120 4.34 16.86 -26.96
N ILE A 121 5.14 17.44 -27.86
CA ILE A 121 5.18 18.89 -28.12
C ILE A 121 3.82 19.50 -28.55
N ASN A 122 2.85 18.69 -28.95
CA ASN A 122 1.50 19.13 -29.34
C ASN A 122 0.49 18.98 -28.18
N GLY A 123 0.93 18.52 -27.00
CA GLY A 123 0.10 18.32 -25.82
C GLY A 123 -0.67 16.99 -25.79
N LYS A 124 -0.44 16.09 -26.75
CA LYS A 124 -1.07 14.76 -26.76
C LYS A 124 -0.36 13.84 -25.77
N ALA A 125 -1.12 13.19 -24.90
CA ALA A 125 -0.57 12.21 -23.96
C ALA A 125 0.01 10.99 -24.70
N ILE A 126 1.13 10.48 -24.18
CA ILE A 126 1.86 9.35 -24.76
C ILE A 126 1.67 8.11 -23.87
N PRO A 127 0.82 7.14 -24.28
CA PRO A 127 0.62 5.91 -23.54
C PRO A 127 1.92 5.13 -23.37
N TYR A 128 2.11 4.51 -22.21
CA TYR A 128 3.22 3.61 -21.92
C TYR A 128 4.62 4.22 -22.15
N ALA A 129 4.73 5.55 -22.14
CA ALA A 129 6.01 6.24 -22.18
C ALA A 129 6.91 5.79 -21.02
N ARG A 130 8.22 5.87 -21.23
CA ARG A 130 9.23 5.49 -20.26
C ARG A 130 10.01 6.73 -19.84
N VAL A 131 10.12 6.93 -18.53
CA VAL A 131 10.91 7.99 -17.91
C VAL A 131 12.12 7.34 -17.26
N HIS A 132 13.28 7.55 -17.85
CA HIS A 132 14.55 7.06 -17.34
C HIS A 132 15.22 8.17 -16.54
N LEU A 133 15.45 7.93 -15.26
CA LEU A 133 16.11 8.83 -14.33
C LEU A 133 17.53 8.32 -14.11
N ASN A 134 18.51 9.20 -14.26
CA ASN A 134 19.92 8.91 -13.97
C ASN A 134 20.54 10.05 -13.18
N THR A 135 21.38 9.71 -12.21
CA THR A 135 22.13 10.68 -11.39
C THR A 135 23.62 10.57 -11.69
N SER A 136 24.41 11.59 -11.33
CA SER A 136 25.85 11.62 -11.62
C SER A 136 26.65 10.53 -10.89
N ASP A 137 26.13 10.01 -9.78
CA ASP A 137 26.71 8.90 -9.01
C ASP A 137 26.25 7.52 -9.51
N GLY A 138 25.49 7.46 -10.62
CA GLY A 138 25.14 6.23 -11.31
C GLY A 138 23.86 5.53 -10.81
N LYS A 139 23.02 6.19 -10.00
CA LYS A 139 21.70 5.65 -9.67
C LYS A 139 20.81 5.75 -10.91
N TYR A 140 20.14 4.65 -11.23
CA TYR A 140 19.29 4.56 -12.40
C TYR A 140 17.92 3.99 -12.04
N ARG A 141 16.86 4.59 -12.57
CA ARG A 141 15.49 4.10 -12.41
C ARG A 141 14.67 4.38 -13.67
N THR A 142 13.96 3.38 -14.16
CA THR A 142 12.94 3.55 -15.20
C THR A 142 11.55 3.53 -14.56
N VAL A 143 10.70 4.48 -14.92
CA VAL A 143 9.28 4.51 -14.54
C VAL A 143 8.45 4.46 -15.82
N TYR A 144 7.38 3.68 -15.78
CA TYR A 144 6.49 3.46 -16.92
C TYR A 144 5.19 4.22 -16.72
N ALA A 145 4.76 4.92 -17.75
CA ALA A 145 3.46 5.56 -17.78
C ALA A 145 2.35 4.52 -18.01
N ASN A 146 1.13 4.84 -17.59
CA ASN A 146 -0.05 4.03 -17.88
C ASN A 146 -0.59 4.28 -19.30
N ILE A 147 -1.77 3.73 -19.62
CA ILE A 147 -2.44 3.92 -20.92
C ILE A 147 -2.81 5.38 -21.22
N HIS A 148 -2.95 6.21 -20.19
CA HIS A 148 -3.24 7.64 -20.29
C HIS A 148 -1.97 8.50 -20.31
N GLY A 149 -0.79 7.88 -20.30
CA GLY A 149 0.50 8.59 -20.26
C GLY A 149 0.84 9.17 -18.89
N GLU A 150 0.13 8.77 -17.84
CA GLU A 150 0.38 9.23 -16.47
C GLU A 150 1.50 8.43 -15.83
N VAL A 151 2.41 9.11 -15.17
CA VAL A 151 3.55 8.54 -14.47
C VAL A 151 3.59 9.08 -13.05
N ASN A 152 3.72 8.15 -12.10
CA ASN A 152 3.77 8.44 -10.68
C ASN A 152 5.02 7.81 -10.09
N PHE A 153 5.90 8.59 -9.49
CA PHE A 153 7.07 8.07 -8.79
C PHE A 153 7.54 9.01 -7.69
N ARG A 154 8.06 8.42 -6.63
CA ARG A 154 8.63 9.15 -5.50
C ARG A 154 10.15 9.28 -5.64
N LEU A 155 10.68 10.48 -5.39
CA LEU A 155 12.12 10.71 -5.30
C LEU A 155 12.67 10.24 -3.94
N PRO A 156 13.93 9.80 -3.88
CA PRO A 156 14.66 9.65 -2.63
C PRO A 156 14.75 10.98 -1.84
N ALA A 157 14.89 10.87 -0.51
CA ALA A 157 15.18 11.97 0.40
C ALA A 157 16.67 12.39 0.27
N GLN A 158 17.03 12.96 -0.88
CA GLN A 158 18.38 13.39 -1.20
C GLN A 158 18.39 14.78 -1.85
N ALA A 159 18.47 15.80 -1.00
CA ALA A 159 18.59 17.18 -1.40
C ALA A 159 19.76 17.42 -2.35
N ASN A 160 19.56 18.38 -3.25
CA ASN A 160 20.55 18.86 -4.21
C ASN A 160 21.06 17.85 -5.24
N GLU A 161 20.41 16.69 -5.35
CA GLU A 161 20.73 15.70 -6.36
C GLU A 161 20.27 16.17 -7.75
N ASN A 162 21.14 16.04 -8.74
CA ASN A 162 20.85 16.39 -10.13
C ASN A 162 20.39 15.14 -10.88
N TYR A 163 19.20 15.20 -11.46
CA TYR A 163 18.62 14.14 -12.26
C TYR A 163 18.73 14.49 -13.75
N SER A 164 19.37 13.62 -14.51
CA SER A 164 19.28 13.57 -15.97
C SER A 164 18.13 12.65 -16.34
N VAL A 165 17.18 13.17 -17.10
CA VAL A 165 15.97 12.45 -17.47
C VAL A 165 15.93 12.20 -18.97
N ILE A 166 15.65 10.97 -19.37
CA ILE A 166 15.40 10.60 -20.76
C ILE A 166 13.97 10.09 -20.86
N ILE A 167 13.15 10.71 -21.71
CA ILE A 167 11.81 10.23 -22.03
C ILE A 167 11.86 9.50 -23.37
N THR A 168 11.40 8.25 -23.37
CA THR A 168 11.25 7.42 -24.58
C THR A 168 9.84 6.87 -24.68
N GLY A 169 9.45 6.41 -25.87
CA GLY A 169 8.11 5.85 -26.10
C GLY A 169 7.82 5.68 -27.59
N HIS A 170 6.69 5.06 -27.88
CA HIS A 170 6.23 4.88 -29.26
C HIS A 170 6.03 6.23 -29.98
N ASN A 171 6.61 6.34 -31.18
CA ASN A 171 6.65 7.57 -31.99
C ASN A 171 7.25 8.79 -31.26
N LEU A 172 8.08 8.56 -30.24
CA LEU A 172 8.89 9.62 -29.61
C LEU A 172 10.35 9.52 -30.03
N LYS A 173 10.93 10.68 -30.37
CA LYS A 173 12.38 10.85 -30.32
C LYS A 173 12.80 10.92 -28.85
N PRO A 174 13.89 10.22 -28.45
CA PRO A 174 14.43 10.35 -27.11
C PRO A 174 14.60 11.83 -26.75
N SER A 175 13.93 12.24 -25.68
CA SER A 175 13.90 13.64 -25.24
C SER A 175 14.61 13.74 -23.90
N TYR A 176 15.51 14.71 -23.79
CA TYR A 176 16.43 14.83 -22.67
C TYR A 176 16.07 16.05 -21.84
N PHE A 177 15.93 15.84 -20.54
CA PHE A 177 15.64 16.89 -19.56
C PHE A 177 16.57 16.75 -18.37
N ASN A 178 16.57 17.78 -17.53
CA ASN A 178 17.21 17.72 -16.24
C ASN A 178 16.35 18.47 -15.22
N PHE A 179 16.49 18.08 -13.96
CA PHE A 179 16.01 18.86 -12.84
C PHE A 179 16.93 18.59 -11.64
N LYS A 180 16.84 19.47 -10.65
CA LYS A 180 17.54 19.34 -9.38
C LYS A 180 16.52 19.19 -8.27
N ALA A 181 16.68 18.17 -7.42
CA ALA A 181 15.86 18.03 -6.22
C ALA A 181 16.27 19.13 -5.23
N LEU A 182 15.31 19.98 -4.86
CA LEU A 182 15.50 21.03 -3.86
C LEU A 182 15.38 20.43 -2.45
N PRO A 183 16.11 20.96 -1.46
CA PRO A 183 15.94 20.54 -0.08
C PRO A 183 14.54 20.88 0.41
N ASP A 184 13.91 19.94 1.11
CA ASP A 184 12.68 20.19 1.85
C ASP A 184 13.00 20.43 3.32
N ASN A 185 12.72 21.65 3.79
CA ASN A 185 12.91 22.03 5.20
C ASN A 185 11.58 22.36 5.88
N THR A 186 10.46 22.07 5.22
CA THR A 186 9.14 22.36 5.73
C THR A 186 8.74 21.23 6.65
N LYS A 187 8.35 21.56 7.88
CA LYS A 187 7.84 20.53 8.79
C LYS A 187 6.38 20.24 8.44
N PRO A 188 5.91 18.98 8.64
CA PRO A 188 4.50 18.66 8.62
C PRO A 188 3.67 19.64 9.44
N ASN A 189 2.48 19.97 8.95
CA ASN A 189 1.53 20.82 9.63
C ASN A 189 0.28 20.01 10.03
N PHE A 190 -0.03 20.02 11.32
CA PHE A 190 -1.28 19.46 11.84
C PHE A 190 -2.42 20.45 11.62
N MET A 191 -3.49 19.99 11.00
CA MET A 191 -4.65 20.82 10.65
C MET A 191 -5.82 20.60 11.61
N ASP A 192 -6.05 19.36 12.00
CA ASP A 192 -7.12 18.95 12.89
C ASP A 192 -6.73 17.65 13.61
N ASP A 193 -7.22 17.48 14.82
CA ASP A 193 -7.00 16.31 15.65
C ASP A 193 -8.27 15.98 16.44
N LYS A 194 -8.76 14.75 16.27
CA LYS A 194 -9.97 14.27 16.90
C LYS A 194 -9.72 12.90 17.49
N TYR A 195 -10.36 12.65 18.63
CA TYR A 195 -10.45 11.31 19.18
C TYR A 195 -11.84 11.08 19.76
N THR A 196 -12.32 9.86 19.62
CA THR A 196 -13.66 9.43 20.05
C THR A 196 -13.58 8.05 20.69
N PRO A 197 -14.26 7.79 21.82
CA PRO A 197 -15.05 8.76 22.62
C PRO A 197 -14.16 9.69 23.46
N LYS A 198 -14.70 10.84 23.89
CA LYS A 198 -13.99 11.80 24.75
C LYS A 198 -13.84 11.33 26.20
N GLU A 199 -14.75 10.48 26.66
CA GLU A 199 -14.74 9.85 27.98
C GLU A 199 -14.81 8.32 27.83
N PRO A 200 -13.70 7.66 27.43
CA PRO A 200 -13.70 6.21 27.19
C PRO A 200 -13.79 5.40 28.49
N THR A 201 -14.50 4.28 28.40
CA THR A 201 -14.58 3.24 29.42
C THR A 201 -13.72 2.03 29.05
N VAL A 202 -13.56 1.07 29.97
CA VAL A 202 -12.80 -0.18 29.72
C VAL A 202 -13.34 -1.01 28.55
N SER A 203 -14.60 -0.80 28.14
CA SER A 203 -15.21 -1.51 27.01
C SER A 203 -15.05 -0.80 25.67
N ASP A 204 -14.64 0.47 25.69
CA ASP A 204 -14.59 1.29 24.50
C ASP A 204 -13.29 1.09 23.72
N ASN A 205 -13.40 1.26 22.41
CA ASN A 205 -12.26 1.47 21.54
C ASN A 205 -12.08 2.98 21.35
N ILE A 206 -10.85 3.46 21.40
CA ILE A 206 -10.53 4.87 21.18
C ILE A 206 -10.03 5.01 19.75
N CYS A 207 -10.78 5.73 18.92
CA CYS A 207 -10.38 6.06 17.56
C CYS A 207 -9.74 7.44 17.54
N PHE A 208 -8.55 7.55 16.99
CA PHE A 208 -7.84 8.80 16.70
C PHE A 208 -7.95 9.08 15.20
N GLU A 209 -8.32 10.31 14.87
CA GLU A 209 -8.39 10.85 13.51
C GLU A 209 -7.54 12.13 13.47
N ILE A 210 -6.47 12.11 12.69
CA ILE A 210 -5.50 13.22 12.60
C ILE A 210 -5.40 13.67 11.16
N GLU A 211 -5.60 14.96 10.91
CA GLU A 211 -5.34 15.58 9.61
C GLU A 211 -3.96 16.23 9.61
N VAL A 212 -3.08 15.75 8.74
CA VAL A 212 -1.71 16.26 8.60
C VAL A 212 -1.43 16.57 7.14
N GLN A 213 -0.84 17.72 6.88
CA GLN A 213 -0.45 18.14 5.54
C GLN A 213 1.02 18.51 5.49
N ASP A 214 1.65 18.22 4.36
CA ASP A 214 2.94 18.79 3.99
C ASP A 214 2.85 19.34 2.57
N THR A 215 3.48 20.50 2.35
CA THR A 215 3.37 21.24 1.08
C THR A 215 4.46 20.89 0.07
N GLN A 216 5.43 20.05 0.45
CA GLN A 216 6.61 19.74 -0.36
C GLN A 216 6.75 18.22 -0.58
N SER A 217 7.50 17.50 0.26
CA SER A 217 7.76 16.06 0.10
C SER A 217 6.53 15.17 0.37
N GLY A 218 5.53 15.71 1.07
CA GLY A 218 4.34 15.02 1.53
C GLY A 218 4.59 14.18 2.78
N ILE A 219 3.53 13.67 3.41
CA ILE A 219 3.64 12.91 4.65
C ILE A 219 4.07 11.47 4.39
N GLU A 220 5.07 10.98 5.14
CA GLU A 220 5.54 9.59 5.11
C GLU A 220 4.79 8.75 6.14
N ASN A 221 4.80 9.21 7.39
CA ASN A 221 4.24 8.49 8.51
C ASN A 221 3.66 9.44 9.56
N VAL A 222 2.57 9.01 10.18
CA VAL A 222 2.06 9.60 11.42
C VAL A 222 2.06 8.51 12.48
N TYR A 223 2.55 8.84 13.67
CA TYR A 223 2.67 7.94 14.81
C TYR A 223 1.89 8.48 16.00
N LEU A 224 1.19 7.59 16.68
CA LEU A 224 0.58 7.83 17.98
C LEU A 224 1.46 7.14 19.03
N LEU A 225 2.04 7.91 19.93
CA LEU A 225 2.77 7.40 21.09
C LEU A 225 1.80 7.33 22.27
N GLN A 226 1.91 6.28 23.07
CA GLN A 226 1.12 6.06 24.27
C GLN A 226 2.07 5.82 25.47
N SER A 227 1.81 6.51 26.58
CA SER A 227 2.55 6.32 27.84
C SER A 227 1.62 6.42 29.05
N THR A 228 2.05 5.86 30.18
CA THR A 228 1.45 6.10 31.51
C THR A 228 2.17 7.19 32.30
N ASP A 229 3.33 7.67 31.80
CA ASP A 229 4.08 8.80 32.33
C ASP A 229 3.92 10.01 31.39
N LYS A 230 3.66 11.19 31.96
CA LYS A 230 3.53 12.44 31.19
C LYS A 230 4.83 12.82 30.48
N ASP A 231 5.97 12.39 31.02
CA ASP A 231 7.29 12.65 30.45
C ASP A 231 7.67 11.67 29.33
N PHE A 232 6.81 10.69 29.00
CA PHE A 232 7.07 9.65 27.99
C PHE A 232 8.41 8.91 28.18
N LYS A 233 8.80 8.62 29.44
CA LYS A 233 10.04 7.87 29.74
C LYS A 233 10.01 6.46 29.14
N ASP A 234 8.86 5.81 29.27
CA ASP A 234 8.54 4.53 28.63
C ASP A 234 7.27 4.73 27.81
N TYR A 235 7.28 4.33 26.54
CA TYR A 235 6.14 4.49 25.64
C TYR A 235 6.03 3.34 24.63
N THR A 236 4.81 3.10 24.16
CA THR A 236 4.54 2.32 22.96
C THR A 236 4.16 3.25 21.82
N TYR A 237 4.25 2.78 20.58
CA TYR A 237 3.84 3.57 19.43
C TYR A 237 3.06 2.73 18.43
N ASP A 238 2.07 3.37 17.82
CA ASP A 238 1.27 2.82 16.74
C ASP A 238 1.41 3.73 15.51
N LYS A 239 1.61 3.12 14.34
CA LYS A 239 1.59 3.84 13.08
C LYS A 239 0.14 4.01 12.64
N LEU A 240 -0.29 5.24 12.41
CA LEU A 240 -1.62 5.51 11.86
C LEU A 240 -1.67 5.12 10.37
N SER A 241 -2.79 4.57 9.95
CA SER A 241 -3.07 4.26 8.55
C SER A 241 -3.78 5.42 7.87
N HIS A 242 -3.58 5.59 6.57
CA HIS A 242 -4.43 6.48 5.78
C HIS A 242 -5.87 5.99 5.86
N ARG A 243 -6.80 6.93 6.03
CA ARG A 243 -8.24 6.65 5.96
C ARG A 243 -8.58 6.10 4.57
N TYR A 244 -9.46 5.11 4.50
CA TYR A 244 -9.95 4.57 3.23
C TYR A 244 -10.66 5.67 2.41
N GLY A 245 -10.10 6.05 1.25
CA GLY A 245 -10.68 7.03 0.32
C GLY A 245 -9.63 7.94 -0.34
N ASP A 246 -10.09 8.92 -1.11
CA ASP A 246 -9.24 9.93 -1.80
C ASP A 246 -8.65 11.00 -0.85
N GLU A 247 -8.77 10.81 0.47
CA GLU A 247 -8.33 11.75 1.50
C GLU A 247 -6.86 11.48 1.89
N GLU A 248 -5.90 11.87 1.03
CA GLU A 248 -4.46 11.61 1.22
C GLU A 248 -3.88 12.18 2.53
N ASN A 249 -4.60 13.04 3.25
CA ASN A 249 -4.12 13.77 4.43
C ASN A 249 -4.74 13.32 5.77
N TYR A 250 -5.68 12.37 5.76
CA TYR A 250 -6.33 11.87 6.98
C TYR A 250 -5.75 10.54 7.43
N TYR A 251 -5.38 10.49 8.71
CA TYR A 251 -4.75 9.35 9.35
C TYR A 251 -5.59 8.85 10.51
N GLU A 252 -5.80 7.54 10.60
CA GLU A 252 -6.60 6.91 11.64
C GLU A 252 -5.85 5.79 12.39
N CYS A 253 -6.16 5.64 13.67
CA CYS A 253 -5.73 4.50 14.48
C CYS A 253 -6.80 4.21 15.54
N THR A 254 -7.02 2.92 15.83
CA THR A 254 -7.92 2.49 16.90
C THR A 254 -7.11 1.78 17.98
N ILE A 255 -7.16 2.32 19.20
CA ILE A 255 -6.62 1.66 20.40
C ILE A 255 -7.75 0.85 21.04
N HIS A 256 -7.51 -0.45 21.20
CA HIS A 256 -8.51 -1.38 21.70
C HIS A 256 -8.42 -1.53 23.22
N LYS A 257 -9.51 -1.20 23.92
CA LYS A 257 -9.82 -1.58 25.31
C LYS A 257 -8.63 -1.45 26.27
N LEU A 258 -8.47 -0.25 26.80
CA LEU A 258 -7.45 0.03 27.79
C LEU A 258 -7.89 -0.40 29.19
N GLU A 259 -6.93 -0.86 29.98
CA GLU A 259 -7.14 -1.13 31.40
C GLU A 259 -7.39 0.18 32.18
N PRO A 260 -8.08 0.14 33.33
CA PRO A 260 -8.29 1.31 34.17
C PRO A 260 -6.98 2.02 34.52
N GLY A 261 -6.94 3.33 34.34
CA GLY A 261 -5.72 4.10 34.57
C GLY A 261 -5.68 5.41 33.81
N LYS A 262 -4.53 6.07 33.92
CA LYS A 262 -4.23 7.33 33.28
C LYS A 262 -3.23 7.12 32.14
N TYR A 263 -3.57 7.61 30.96
CA TYR A 263 -2.74 7.49 29.77
C TYR A 263 -2.50 8.87 29.15
N TYR A 264 -1.31 9.05 28.58
CA TYR A 264 -0.90 10.21 27.83
C TYR A 264 -0.59 9.80 26.41
N PHE A 265 -1.12 10.53 25.44
CA PHE A 265 -0.88 10.29 24.03
C PHE A 265 -0.17 11.46 23.38
N LEU A 266 0.74 11.18 22.45
CA LEU A 266 1.47 12.18 21.68
C LEU A 266 1.44 11.80 20.21
N VAL A 267 1.18 12.76 19.33
CA VAL A 267 1.17 12.53 17.88
C VAL A 267 2.42 13.14 17.26
N ILE A 268 3.11 12.34 16.43
CA ILE A 268 4.30 12.73 15.70
C ILE A 268 4.07 12.47 14.22
N ALA A 269 4.25 13.49 13.40
CA ALA A 269 4.25 13.38 11.94
C ALA A 269 5.67 13.50 11.39
N ARG A 270 5.95 12.69 10.38
CA ARG A 270 7.21 12.67 9.63
C ARG A 270 6.90 12.74 8.14
N ASP A 271 7.55 13.65 7.43
CA ASP A 271 7.46 13.75 5.97
C ASP A 271 8.45 12.81 5.26
N TRP A 272 8.44 12.81 3.93
CA TRP A 272 9.36 11.99 3.13
C TRP A 272 10.79 12.55 3.07
N ALA A 273 11.04 13.76 3.57
CA ALA A 273 12.36 14.39 3.68
C ALA A 273 12.98 14.26 5.10
N ASP A 274 12.34 13.50 6.00
CA ASP A 274 12.72 13.31 7.41
C ASP A 274 12.50 14.53 8.33
N ASN A 275 11.77 15.55 7.88
CA ASN A 275 11.29 16.60 8.78
C ASN A 275 10.19 16.05 9.69
N LYS A 276 10.27 16.43 10.97
CA LYS A 276 9.38 15.94 12.02
C LYS A 276 8.67 17.10 12.68
N LYS A 277 7.38 16.92 12.97
CA LYS A 277 6.59 17.80 13.82
C LYS A 277 5.89 16.97 14.88
N ILE A 278 5.98 17.44 16.12
CA ILE A 278 5.18 16.96 17.23
C ILE A 278 3.96 17.88 17.32
N LEU A 279 2.77 17.33 17.54
CA LEU A 279 1.59 18.13 17.84
C LEU A 279 1.82 18.86 19.16
N GLU A 280 2.10 20.16 19.08
CA GLU A 280 2.88 20.89 20.10
C GLU A 280 2.11 21.29 21.37
N ASP A 281 0.77 21.12 21.43
CA ASP A 281 -0.02 21.80 22.45
C ASP A 281 -0.78 20.97 23.48
N GLU A 282 -0.89 19.64 23.41
CA GLU A 282 -1.33 18.85 24.58
C GLU A 282 -1.07 17.37 24.32
N SER A 283 -0.23 16.74 25.16
CA SER A 283 -0.33 15.29 25.29
C SER A 283 -1.78 14.99 25.70
N PHE A 284 -2.54 14.26 24.89
CA PHE A 284 -3.93 13.96 25.24
C PHE A 284 -3.93 13.13 26.51
N GLU A 285 -4.51 13.67 27.57
CA GLU A 285 -4.72 12.94 28.80
C GLU A 285 -6.06 12.22 28.70
N ILE A 286 -6.01 10.89 28.76
CA ILE A 286 -7.20 10.05 28.79
C ILE A 286 -7.20 9.25 30.08
N ILE A 287 -8.32 9.30 30.80
CA ILE A 287 -8.53 8.57 32.04
C ILE A 287 -9.57 7.49 31.78
N ILE A 288 -9.18 6.24 31.97
CA ILE A 288 -10.09 5.10 31.95
C ILE A 288 -10.55 4.83 33.39
N PRO A 289 -11.83 5.09 33.72
CA PRO A 289 -12.32 4.91 35.07
C PRO A 289 -12.36 3.42 35.44
N VAL A 290 -12.14 3.14 36.72
CA VAL A 290 -12.35 1.80 37.28
C VAL A 290 -13.84 1.44 37.14
N PRO A 291 -14.19 0.26 36.60
CA PRO A 291 -15.58 -0.15 36.44
C PRO A 291 -16.34 -0.09 37.76
N PHE A 292 -17.55 0.49 37.75
CA PHE A 292 -18.40 0.55 38.94
C PHE A 292 -18.64 -0.83 39.58
N MET A 293 -18.68 -1.88 38.74
CA MET A 293 -18.85 -3.27 39.19
C MET A 293 -17.76 -3.73 40.17
N ASP A 294 -16.52 -3.24 40.04
CA ASP A 294 -15.44 -3.62 40.95
C ASP A 294 -15.69 -3.08 42.36
N TYR A 295 -16.19 -1.85 42.46
CA TYR A 295 -16.62 -1.28 43.75
C TYR A 295 -17.80 -2.06 44.35
N VAL A 296 -18.79 -2.44 43.53
CA VAL A 296 -19.93 -3.24 43.98
C VAL A 296 -19.49 -4.61 44.49
N LEU A 297 -18.55 -5.25 43.80
CA LEU A 297 -18.01 -6.56 44.20
C LEU A 297 -17.26 -6.45 45.54
N ILE A 298 -16.39 -5.45 45.71
CA ILE A 298 -15.67 -5.22 46.97
C ILE A 298 -16.65 -4.98 48.13
N ILE A 299 -17.64 -4.10 47.95
CA ILE A 299 -18.65 -3.80 48.97
C ILE A 299 -19.49 -5.05 49.29
N SER A 300 -19.89 -5.80 48.26
CA SER A 300 -20.65 -7.04 48.43
C SER A 300 -19.86 -8.11 49.19
N SER A 301 -18.56 -8.28 48.89
CA SER A 301 -17.67 -9.18 49.63
C SER A 301 -17.53 -8.77 51.10
N LEU A 302 -17.37 -7.47 51.39
CA LEU A 302 -17.32 -6.95 52.75
C LEU A 302 -18.63 -7.19 53.51
N LEU A 303 -19.78 -6.99 52.86
CA LEU A 303 -21.10 -7.27 53.44
C LEU A 303 -21.29 -8.75 53.76
N ILE A 304 -20.86 -9.66 52.87
CA ILE A 304 -20.92 -11.11 53.10
C ILE A 304 -20.07 -11.49 54.30
N LEU A 305 -18.84 -10.98 54.40
CA LEU A 305 -17.96 -11.21 55.55
C LEU A 305 -18.55 -10.67 56.85
N ALA A 306 -19.15 -9.48 56.82
CA ALA A 306 -19.81 -8.89 57.98
C ALA A 306 -21.02 -9.74 58.43
N MET A 307 -21.87 -10.19 57.51
CA MET A 307 -23.00 -11.07 57.81
C MET A 307 -22.54 -12.42 58.38
N ALA A 308 -21.49 -13.01 57.83
CA ALA A 308 -20.90 -14.25 58.35
C ALA A 308 -20.34 -14.05 59.77
N GLY A 309 -19.61 -12.95 60.01
CA GLY A 309 -19.09 -12.60 61.33
C GLY A 309 -20.19 -12.40 62.37
N ILE A 310 -21.26 -11.66 62.03
CA ILE A 310 -22.44 -11.46 62.89
C ILE A 310 -23.11 -12.81 63.17
N SER A 311 -23.27 -13.67 62.16
CA SER A 311 -23.89 -14.99 62.33
C SER A 311 -23.08 -15.88 63.27
N ILE A 312 -21.75 -15.93 63.10
CA ILE A 312 -20.84 -16.67 64.01
C ILE A 312 -20.93 -16.11 65.43
N PHE A 313 -20.96 -14.79 65.59
CA PHE A 313 -21.08 -14.14 66.89
C PHE A 313 -22.40 -14.48 67.59
N ILE A 314 -23.53 -14.45 66.87
CA ILE A 314 -24.84 -14.83 67.39
C ILE A 314 -24.85 -16.30 67.82
N VAL A 315 -24.34 -17.20 66.98
CA VAL A 315 -24.23 -18.64 67.31
C VAL A 315 -23.33 -18.86 68.52
N TYR A 316 -22.20 -18.17 68.61
CA TYR A 316 -21.28 -18.25 69.75
C TYR A 316 -21.93 -17.75 71.05
N GLN A 317 -22.61 -16.61 71.02
CA GLN A 317 -23.39 -16.08 72.15
C GLN A 317 -24.51 -17.05 72.55
N GLY A 318 -25.22 -17.61 71.56
CA GLY A 318 -26.25 -18.63 71.78
C GLY A 318 -25.69 -19.88 72.46
N LYS A 319 -24.55 -20.40 71.99
CA LYS A 319 -23.83 -21.53 72.60
C LYS A 319 -23.36 -21.21 74.02
N LYS A 320 -22.78 -20.02 74.25
CA LYS A 320 -22.35 -19.57 75.59
C LYS A 320 -23.53 -19.50 76.56
N LYS A 321 -24.66 -18.95 76.13
CA LYS A 321 -25.90 -18.89 76.92
C LYS A 321 -26.45 -20.28 77.20
N TYR A 322 -26.48 -21.16 76.20
CA TYR A 322 -26.88 -22.56 76.36
C TYR A 322 -26.02 -23.31 77.38
N PHE A 323 -24.68 -23.22 77.27
CA PHE A 323 -23.76 -23.82 78.24
C PHE A 323 -23.97 -23.27 79.66
N HIS A 324 -24.20 -21.96 79.77
CA HIS A 324 -24.47 -21.35 81.08
C HIS A 324 -25.78 -21.85 81.69
N THR A 325 -26.82 -22.07 80.89
CA THR A 325 -28.10 -22.66 81.34
C THR A 325 -27.95 -24.14 81.68
N LEU A 326 -27.21 -24.92 80.89
CA LEU A 326 -26.95 -26.34 81.12
C LEU A 326 -26.19 -26.56 82.45
N ASN A 327 -25.11 -25.82 82.68
CA ASN A 327 -24.34 -25.87 83.94
C ASN A 327 -25.22 -25.48 85.14
N ARG A 328 -26.17 -24.55 84.95
CA ARG A 328 -27.09 -24.13 86.01
C ARG A 328 -28.10 -25.22 86.36
N LEU A 329 -28.54 -26.00 85.37
CA LEU A 329 -29.44 -27.14 85.54
C LEU A 329 -28.72 -28.33 86.21
N GLU A 330 -27.48 -28.61 85.83
CA GLU A 330 -26.64 -29.65 86.49
C GLU A 330 -26.34 -29.31 87.96
N LEU A 331 -26.15 -28.03 88.29
CA LEU A 331 -25.96 -27.57 89.67
C LEU A 331 -27.25 -27.60 90.52
N SER A 332 -28.43 -27.59 89.90
CA SER A 332 -29.72 -27.72 90.60
C SER A 332 -30.22 -29.17 90.72
N GLY A 333 -29.53 -30.12 90.09
CA GLY A 333 -29.84 -31.56 90.14
C GLY A 333 -28.96 -32.39 91.09
N LYS A 334 -28.05 -31.74 91.83
CA LYS A 334 -27.35 -32.27 93.00
C LYS A 334 -27.85 -31.55 94.24
#